data_AF-A0AAV6H2I2-F1
#
_entry.id   AF-A0AAV6H2I2-F1
#
_cell.length_a   1.000
_cell.length_b   1.000
_cell.length_c   1.000
_cell.angle_alpha   90.00
_cell.angle_beta   90.00
_cell.angle_gamma   90.00
#
_symmetry.space_group_name_H-M   'P 1'
#
loop_
_entity.id
_entity.type
_entity.pdbx_description
1 polymer ?
#
loop_
_entity_poly.entity_id
_entity_poly.type
_entity_poly.pdbx_seq_one_letter_code
_entity_poly.pdbx_strand_id
1 'polypeptide(L)'
;MMDGSGIIDLGALGDADGFLEHLKPLRSVGSLATTEVMLSFSPCQPFSEPEDVTGTSCTDVAACLVVRFHKNSSRPMDRYLNYGRHIDNQFYYNSSTKTLSVSYSVLAYNHPLTVVHYHCSPNRSLSSTLTFSAEVPLQIWVESPCACPNACTLEDVGPGTILLIILCLSATAYFILGACALRPFRTRRAGVQIAPEDSVWCMLCYQFTDRHRPRRRRHYSRREDTL
;
A
#
# COMPACT_ATOMS: atom_id res chain seq x y z
N MET A 1 -11.77 4.23 13.34
CA MET A 1 -12.34 4.69 14.63
C MET A 1 -12.14 3.58 15.65
N MET A 2 -11.75 3.89 16.89
CA MET A 2 -11.26 2.91 17.87
C MET A 2 -12.13 2.89 19.13
N ASP A 3 -13.44 3.12 18.97
CA ASP A 3 -14.47 3.18 20.02
C ASP A 3 -14.99 1.79 20.44
N GLY A 4 -14.28 0.71 20.10
CA GLY A 4 -14.69 -0.66 20.40
C GLY A 4 -15.70 -1.26 19.41
N SER A 5 -16.14 -0.49 18.40
CA SER A 5 -17.10 -0.89 17.37
C SER A 5 -16.46 -1.65 16.18
N GLY A 6 -15.15 -1.89 16.23
CA GLY A 6 -14.34 -2.48 15.15
C GLY A 6 -13.66 -1.45 14.25
N ILE A 7 -12.68 -1.89 13.47
CA ILE A 7 -11.88 -1.03 12.58
C ILE A 7 -12.48 -1.09 11.18
N ILE A 8 -12.72 0.08 10.57
CA ILE A 8 -13.08 0.21 9.17
C ILE A 8 -11.85 0.77 8.46
N ASP A 9 -11.31 0.00 7.52
CA ASP A 9 -10.18 0.41 6.69
C ASP A 9 -10.70 1.07 5.41
N LEU A 10 -10.56 2.40 5.33
CA LEU A 10 -10.94 3.17 4.15
C LEU A 10 -9.93 3.00 3.00
N GLY A 11 -8.69 2.59 3.29
CA GLY A 11 -7.67 2.34 2.27
C GLY A 11 -8.04 1.14 1.40
N ALA A 12 -8.67 0.12 2.00
CA ALA A 12 -9.18 -1.05 1.29
C ALA A 12 -10.36 -0.74 0.33
N LEU A 13 -10.91 0.47 0.35
CA LEU A 13 -11.98 0.90 -0.56
C LEU A 13 -11.44 1.55 -1.84
N GLY A 14 -10.25 2.16 -1.78
CA GLY A 14 -9.63 2.82 -2.93
C GLY A 14 -9.12 1.83 -3.97
N ASP A 15 -8.89 2.33 -5.19
CA ASP A 15 -8.13 1.62 -6.21
C ASP A 15 -6.61 1.60 -5.88
N ALA A 16 -5.80 1.08 -6.81
CA ALA A 16 -4.36 0.96 -6.62
C ALA A 16 -3.65 2.31 -6.39
N ASP A 17 -4.23 3.39 -6.91
CA ASP A 17 -3.72 4.75 -6.77
C ASP A 17 -4.38 5.48 -5.58
N GLY A 18 -5.25 4.78 -4.84
CA GLY A 18 -5.92 5.28 -3.66
C GLY A 18 -7.16 6.13 -3.95
N PHE A 19 -7.71 6.12 -5.16
CA PHE A 19 -8.92 6.86 -5.53
C PHE A 19 -10.18 5.99 -5.40
N LEU A 20 -11.30 6.61 -5.01
CA LEU A 20 -12.63 6.00 -5.18
C LEU A 20 -13.26 6.41 -6.50
N GLU A 21 -13.02 7.65 -6.90
CA GLU A 21 -13.40 8.19 -8.20
C GLU A 21 -12.22 9.01 -8.70
N HIS A 22 -11.77 8.78 -9.93
CA HIS A 22 -10.75 9.60 -10.56
C HIS A 22 -11.30 10.08 -11.90
N LEU A 23 -11.41 11.41 -12.07
CA LEU A 23 -11.92 12.05 -13.28
C LEU A 23 -13.26 11.46 -13.76
N LYS A 24 -14.16 11.14 -12.81
CA LYS A 24 -15.46 10.56 -13.14
C LYS A 24 -16.48 11.64 -13.47
N PRO A 25 -17.20 11.56 -14.60
CA PRO A 25 -18.22 12.55 -14.93
C PRO A 25 -19.38 12.49 -13.95
N LEU A 26 -19.75 13.65 -13.40
CA LEU A 26 -20.89 13.80 -12.49
C LEU A 26 -22.17 14.08 -13.26
N ARG A 27 -23.26 13.40 -12.86
CA ARG A 27 -24.61 13.75 -13.31
C ARG A 27 -25.08 14.97 -12.52
N SER A 28 -24.75 16.16 -13.00
CA SER A 28 -25.21 17.40 -12.39
C SER A 28 -26.65 17.71 -12.75
N VAL A 29 -27.50 17.90 -11.74
CA VAL A 29 -28.84 18.46 -11.90
C VAL A 29 -28.69 19.96 -12.18
N GLY A 30 -28.94 20.39 -13.43
CA GLY A 30 -28.86 21.80 -13.85
C GLY A 30 -27.63 22.17 -14.69
N SER A 31 -26.84 21.20 -15.16
CA SER A 31 -25.72 21.48 -16.08
C SER A 31 -26.22 22.00 -17.42
N LEU A 32 -25.65 23.10 -17.91
CA LEU A 32 -25.82 23.50 -19.31
C LEU A 32 -25.13 22.46 -20.22
N ALA A 33 -25.66 22.24 -21.42
CA ALA A 33 -25.18 21.23 -22.38
C ALA A 33 -23.71 21.44 -22.86
N THR A 34 -23.07 22.54 -22.45
CA THR A 34 -21.71 22.96 -22.86
C THR A 34 -20.65 22.82 -21.77
N THR A 35 -21.03 22.33 -20.58
CA THR A 35 -20.14 22.15 -19.44
C THR A 35 -20.10 20.70 -18.99
N GLU A 36 -18.91 20.13 -18.94
CA GLU A 36 -18.67 18.81 -18.34
C GLU A 36 -18.07 19.00 -16.94
N VAL A 37 -18.57 18.26 -15.96
CA VAL A 37 -18.11 18.32 -14.57
C VAL A 37 -17.61 16.94 -14.18
N MET A 38 -16.36 16.87 -13.73
CA MET A 38 -15.69 15.63 -13.36
C MET A 38 -15.23 15.70 -11.91
N LEU A 39 -15.29 14.57 -11.21
CA LEU A 39 -14.89 14.44 -9.81
C LEU A 39 -13.69 13.51 -9.69
N SER A 40 -12.68 13.97 -8.96
CA SER A 40 -11.60 13.16 -8.42
C SER A 40 -11.72 13.17 -6.89
N PHE A 41 -11.74 12.00 -6.26
CA PHE A 41 -11.85 11.82 -4.81
C PHE A 41 -10.98 10.66 -4.32
N SER A 42 -10.13 10.93 -3.33
CA SER A 42 -9.36 9.94 -2.60
C SER A 42 -9.68 10.04 -1.10
N PRO A 43 -10.01 8.92 -0.42
CA PRO A 43 -10.40 8.92 0.98
C PRO A 43 -9.21 8.93 1.96
N CYS A 44 -8.01 8.57 1.52
CA CYS A 44 -6.88 8.34 2.42
C CYS A 44 -5.61 9.10 2.04
N GLN A 45 -5.39 9.36 0.75
CA GLN A 45 -4.17 10.01 0.29
C GLN A 45 -4.50 11.38 -0.29
N PRO A 46 -3.75 12.43 0.06
CA PRO A 46 -3.88 13.70 -0.62
C PRO A 46 -3.35 13.58 -2.05
N PHE A 47 -4.02 14.22 -2.99
CA PHE A 47 -3.58 14.31 -4.38
C PHE A 47 -3.62 15.76 -4.87
N SER A 48 -3.03 15.99 -6.05
CA SER A 48 -3.10 17.26 -6.75
C SER A 48 -3.62 17.07 -8.16
N GLU A 49 -4.43 18.00 -8.64
CA GLU A 49 -5.07 17.93 -9.95
C GLU A 49 -4.91 19.28 -10.68
N PRO A 50 -4.28 19.31 -11.87
CA PRO A 50 -3.56 18.21 -12.53
C PRO A 50 -2.20 17.94 -11.85
N GLU A 51 -1.69 16.73 -11.96
CA GLU A 51 -0.50 16.23 -11.22
C GLU A 51 0.75 17.12 -11.41
N ASP A 52 0.99 17.63 -12.62
CA ASP A 52 2.23 18.34 -12.98
C ASP A 52 2.19 19.87 -12.75
N VAL A 53 1.05 20.42 -12.32
CA VAL A 53 0.86 21.89 -12.23
C VAL A 53 0.63 22.33 -10.79
N THR A 54 1.69 22.84 -10.18
CA THR A 54 1.58 23.53 -8.89
C THR A 54 0.88 24.88 -9.07
N GLY A 55 -0.18 25.13 -8.30
CA GLY A 55 -0.88 26.43 -8.29
C GLY A 55 -2.34 26.38 -8.72
N THR A 56 -2.91 25.20 -9.00
CA THR A 56 -4.37 25.05 -9.06
C THR A 56 -4.97 25.02 -7.67
N SER A 57 -6.28 25.29 -7.58
CA SER A 57 -7.01 25.20 -6.30
C SER A 57 -6.99 23.79 -5.70
N CYS A 58 -6.76 22.76 -6.53
CA CYS A 58 -6.71 21.35 -6.15
C CYS A 58 -5.28 20.89 -5.94
N THR A 59 -4.61 21.46 -4.96
CA THR A 59 -3.29 21.01 -4.48
C THR A 59 -3.43 20.49 -3.06
N ASP A 60 -2.95 19.27 -2.82
CA ASP A 60 -3.05 18.59 -1.52
C ASP A 60 -4.51 18.51 -1.01
N VAL A 61 -5.37 17.90 -1.82
CA VAL A 61 -6.82 17.81 -1.59
C VAL A 61 -7.30 16.36 -1.46
N ALA A 62 -8.46 16.20 -0.84
CA ALA A 62 -9.20 14.94 -0.78
C ALA A 62 -10.26 14.85 -1.89
N ALA A 63 -10.83 15.98 -2.30
CA ALA A 63 -11.84 16.07 -3.35
C ALA A 63 -11.56 17.27 -4.27
N CYS A 64 -11.60 17.02 -5.58
CA CYS A 64 -11.47 18.06 -6.60
C CYS A 64 -12.58 17.94 -7.65
N LEU A 65 -13.22 19.07 -7.97
CA LEU A 65 -14.08 19.17 -9.14
C LEU A 65 -13.34 19.85 -10.30
N VAL A 66 -13.40 19.21 -11.47
CA VAL A 66 -12.87 19.73 -12.72
C VAL A 66 -14.05 20.11 -13.61
N VAL A 67 -14.19 21.41 -13.89
CA VAL A 67 -15.23 21.93 -14.78
C VAL A 67 -14.60 22.28 -16.11
N ARG A 68 -14.98 21.55 -17.17
CA ARG A 68 -14.52 21.77 -18.54
C ARG A 68 -15.55 22.59 -19.30
N PHE A 69 -15.11 23.73 -19.85
CA PHE A 69 -15.93 24.57 -20.70
C PHE A 69 -15.61 24.31 -22.16
N HIS A 70 -16.56 23.74 -22.91
CA HIS A 70 -16.45 23.65 -24.36
C HIS A 70 -16.86 24.98 -25.01
N LYS A 71 -15.89 25.87 -25.19
CA LYS A 71 -16.07 27.08 -26.01
C LYS A 71 -15.63 26.77 -27.45
N ASN A 72 -16.33 27.34 -28.44
CA ASN A 72 -16.09 27.20 -29.89
C ASN A 72 -14.70 27.71 -30.39
N SER A 73 -13.69 27.81 -29.54
CA SER A 73 -12.40 28.44 -29.80
C SER A 73 -11.26 27.60 -29.24
N SER A 74 -10.74 26.67 -30.06
CA SER A 74 -9.45 25.93 -30.06
C SER A 74 -8.72 25.47 -28.76
N ARG A 75 -9.11 25.86 -27.54
CA ARG A 75 -8.55 25.33 -26.29
C ARG A 75 -9.66 25.18 -25.22
N PRO A 76 -9.89 23.96 -24.70
CA PRO A 76 -10.76 23.78 -23.55
C PRO A 76 -10.18 24.55 -22.35
N MET A 77 -11.04 25.27 -21.64
CA MET A 77 -10.68 25.96 -20.41
C MET A 77 -11.17 25.12 -19.24
N ASP A 78 -10.23 24.59 -18.48
CA ASP A 78 -10.51 23.74 -17.33
C ASP A 78 -10.40 24.58 -16.06
N ARG A 79 -11.41 24.48 -15.19
CA ARG A 79 -11.42 25.10 -13.86
C ARG A 79 -11.38 24.02 -12.80
N TYR A 80 -10.43 24.16 -11.88
CA TYR A 80 -10.24 23.26 -10.74
C TYR A 80 -10.79 23.90 -9.47
N LEU A 81 -11.70 23.21 -8.80
CA LEU A 81 -12.36 23.67 -7.58
C LEU A 81 -12.06 22.69 -6.45
N ASN A 82 -11.50 23.23 -5.36
CA ASN A 82 -11.26 22.46 -4.14
C ASN A 82 -12.57 22.18 -3.43
N TYR A 83 -12.89 20.90 -3.23
CA TYR A 83 -14.12 20.46 -2.57
C TYR A 83 -13.88 19.75 -1.23
N GLY A 84 -12.64 19.75 -0.75
CA GLY A 84 -12.32 19.20 0.56
C GLY A 84 -10.85 18.80 0.68
N ARG A 85 -10.31 18.96 1.88
CA ARG A 85 -8.98 18.49 2.27
C ARG A 85 -9.11 17.42 3.34
N HIS A 86 -8.07 16.61 3.49
CA HIS A 86 -7.98 15.60 4.56
C HIS A 86 -7.81 16.23 5.95
N ILE A 87 -7.25 17.44 6.00
CA ILE A 87 -7.04 18.19 7.24
C ILE A 87 -8.40 18.53 7.88
N ASP A 88 -8.51 18.31 9.18
CA ASP A 88 -9.70 18.58 10.00
C ASP A 88 -10.98 17.84 9.53
N ASN A 89 -10.83 16.66 8.93
CA ASN A 89 -11.94 15.80 8.59
C ASN A 89 -12.71 15.33 9.83
N GLN A 90 -14.04 15.32 9.76
CA GLN A 90 -14.87 14.83 10.86
C GLN A 90 -15.51 13.50 10.49
N PHE A 91 -15.39 12.55 11.42
CA PHE A 91 -15.94 11.21 11.30
C PHE A 91 -17.17 11.08 12.21
N TYR A 92 -18.25 10.58 11.64
CA TYR A 92 -19.47 10.28 12.37
C TYR A 92 -19.96 8.88 12.02
N TYR A 93 -20.01 8.00 13.01
CA TYR A 93 -20.52 6.65 12.83
C TYR A 93 -21.93 6.51 13.39
N ASN A 94 -22.85 6.04 12.55
CA ASN A 94 -24.20 5.69 12.97
C ASN A 94 -24.33 4.15 13.06
N SER A 95 -24.45 3.64 14.29
CA SER A 95 -24.57 2.21 14.57
C SER A 95 -25.91 1.61 14.12
N SER A 96 -26.99 2.41 14.10
CA SER A 96 -28.31 1.95 13.67
C SER A 96 -28.38 1.73 12.16
N THR A 97 -27.80 2.63 11.37
CA THR A 97 -27.77 2.51 9.90
C THR A 97 -26.49 1.84 9.40
N LYS A 98 -25.55 1.50 10.29
CA LYS A 98 -24.22 0.95 9.96
C LYS A 98 -23.51 1.79 8.89
N THR A 99 -23.56 3.11 9.07
CA THR A 99 -23.01 4.08 8.11
C THR A 99 -21.92 4.91 8.77
N LEU A 100 -20.73 4.91 8.18
CA LEU A 100 -19.66 5.84 8.53
C LEU A 100 -19.76 7.05 7.59
N SER A 101 -19.95 8.23 8.14
CA SER A 101 -19.95 9.48 7.39
C SER A 101 -18.66 10.25 7.65
N VAL A 102 -18.00 10.67 6.58
CA VAL A 102 -16.77 11.47 6.64
C VAL A 102 -17.02 12.78 5.94
N SER A 103 -16.78 13.88 6.63
CA SER A 103 -16.99 15.22 6.10
C SER A 103 -15.65 15.92 5.87
N TYR A 104 -15.52 16.52 4.69
CA TYR A 104 -14.32 17.19 4.21
C TYR A 104 -14.63 18.67 3.96
N SER A 105 -13.74 19.51 4.48
CA SER A 105 -13.85 20.97 4.43
C SER A 105 -12.62 21.56 3.73
N VAL A 106 -12.76 22.75 3.15
CA VAL A 106 -11.62 23.45 2.51
C VAL A 106 -10.81 24.26 3.52
N LEU A 107 -11.50 24.80 4.52
CA LEU A 107 -10.92 25.61 5.60
C LEU A 107 -11.49 25.13 6.94
N ALA A 108 -10.69 25.26 8.00
CA ALA A 108 -11.14 25.04 9.37
C ALA A 108 -12.37 25.95 9.65
N TYR A 109 -13.41 25.37 10.26
CA TYR A 109 -14.67 26.04 10.63
C TYR A 109 -15.63 26.42 9.49
N ASN A 110 -15.36 26.02 8.25
CA ASN A 110 -16.32 26.18 7.17
C ASN A 110 -17.31 25.01 7.11
N HIS A 111 -18.46 25.21 6.48
CA HIS A 111 -19.38 24.10 6.19
C HIS A 111 -18.66 23.05 5.31
N PRO A 112 -18.90 21.75 5.54
CA PRO A 112 -18.29 20.72 4.73
C PRO A 112 -18.78 20.87 3.28
N LEU A 113 -17.85 20.77 2.34
CA LEU A 113 -18.18 20.81 0.91
C LEU A 113 -18.35 19.42 0.31
N THR A 114 -17.76 18.40 0.93
CA THR A 114 -17.93 17.00 0.55
C THR A 114 -18.27 16.16 1.76
N VAL A 115 -19.29 15.33 1.66
CA VAL A 115 -19.67 14.34 2.66
C VAL A 115 -19.75 12.97 2.00
N VAL A 116 -19.04 12.01 2.56
CA VAL A 116 -18.97 10.64 2.05
C VAL A 116 -19.60 9.69 3.06
N HIS A 117 -20.57 8.91 2.60
CA HIS A 117 -21.32 7.96 3.40
C HIS A 117 -20.92 6.54 3.00
N TYR A 118 -20.19 5.86 3.87
CA TYR A 118 -19.79 4.47 3.73
C TYR A 118 -20.81 3.58 4.42
N HIS A 119 -21.59 2.86 3.64
CA HIS A 119 -22.61 1.94 4.10
C HIS A 119 -22.11 0.50 4.02
N CYS A 120 -22.18 -0.21 5.14
CA CYS A 120 -21.85 -1.62 5.22
C CYS A 120 -22.91 -2.45 4.47
N SER A 121 -22.53 -3.00 3.32
CA SER A 121 -23.39 -3.80 2.44
C SER A 121 -22.59 -4.94 1.82
N PRO A 122 -23.17 -6.12 1.57
CA PRO A 122 -22.47 -7.18 0.83
C PRO A 122 -22.19 -6.77 -0.63
N ASN A 123 -22.96 -5.82 -1.16
CA ASN A 123 -22.80 -5.34 -2.52
C ASN A 123 -21.82 -4.17 -2.58
N ARG A 124 -21.10 -4.08 -3.70
CA ARG A 124 -20.26 -2.93 -4.03
C ARG A 124 -21.04 -2.01 -4.95
N SER A 125 -21.34 -0.80 -4.48
CA SER A 125 -21.96 0.24 -5.30
C SER A 125 -21.41 1.60 -4.90
N LEU A 126 -21.35 2.52 -5.87
CA LEU A 126 -20.75 3.83 -5.64
C LEU A 126 -21.47 4.86 -6.51
N SER A 127 -22.03 5.87 -5.85
CA SER A 127 -22.80 6.93 -6.50
C SER A 127 -22.48 8.29 -5.90
N SER A 128 -22.40 9.29 -6.77
CA SER A 128 -22.04 10.66 -6.39
C SER A 128 -23.11 11.61 -6.89
N THR A 129 -23.60 12.47 -6.01
CA THR A 129 -24.65 13.46 -6.31
C THR A 129 -24.11 14.85 -5.99
N LEU A 130 -24.11 15.71 -7.00
CA LEU A 130 -23.73 17.11 -6.88
C LEU A 130 -24.93 18.00 -7.21
N THR A 131 -25.20 18.93 -6.30
CA THR A 131 -26.17 20.01 -6.49
C THR A 131 -25.41 21.33 -6.43
N PHE A 132 -25.53 22.18 -7.45
CA PHE A 132 -24.87 23.50 -7.49
C PHE A 132 -25.60 24.54 -6.60
N SER A 133 -25.87 24.20 -5.34
CA SER A 133 -26.38 25.12 -4.32
C SER A 133 -25.33 25.30 -3.24
N ALA A 134 -25.13 26.54 -2.78
CA ALA A 134 -24.17 26.86 -1.72
C ALA A 134 -24.49 26.17 -0.39
N GLU A 135 -25.71 25.66 -0.22
CA GLU A 135 -26.20 25.04 1.02
C GLU A 135 -26.03 23.51 1.05
N VAL A 136 -25.82 22.86 -0.11
CA VAL A 136 -25.82 21.39 -0.20
C VAL A 136 -24.43 20.89 -0.58
N PRO A 137 -23.75 20.11 0.29
CA PRO A 137 -22.44 19.55 -0.03
C PRO A 137 -22.55 18.49 -1.14
N LEU A 138 -21.42 18.23 -1.80
CA LEU A 138 -21.23 17.05 -2.62
C LEU A 138 -21.43 15.81 -1.76
N GLN A 139 -22.37 14.94 -2.15
CA GLN A 139 -22.64 13.69 -1.43
C GLN A 139 -22.14 12.50 -2.23
N ILE A 140 -21.30 11.69 -1.62
CA ILE A 140 -20.80 10.44 -2.19
C ILE A 140 -21.32 9.29 -1.33
N TRP A 141 -22.01 8.33 -1.95
CA TRP A 141 -22.56 7.15 -1.30
C TRP A 141 -21.77 5.93 -1.76
N VAL A 142 -21.16 5.24 -0.80
CA VAL A 142 -20.30 4.08 -1.03
C VAL A 142 -20.90 2.91 -0.28
N GLU A 143 -21.32 1.89 -1.01
CA GLU A 143 -21.69 0.60 -0.45
C GLU A 143 -20.54 -0.37 -0.69
N SER A 144 -20.07 -1.01 0.37
CA SER A 144 -19.01 -1.99 0.25
C SER A 144 -18.98 -2.93 1.45
N PRO A 145 -18.58 -4.20 1.27
CA PRO A 145 -18.33 -5.08 2.40
C PRO A 145 -17.18 -4.55 3.27
N CYS A 146 -16.25 -3.77 2.70
CA CYS A 146 -15.13 -3.18 3.44
C CYS A 146 -15.53 -1.99 4.32
N ALA A 147 -16.72 -1.43 4.14
CA ALA A 147 -17.29 -0.45 5.07
C ALA A 147 -17.82 -1.12 6.35
N CYS A 148 -17.89 -2.46 6.39
CA CYS A 148 -18.24 -3.20 7.59
C CYS A 148 -17.05 -3.29 8.55
N PRO A 149 -17.27 -3.15 9.87
CA PRO A 149 -16.19 -3.28 10.84
C PRO A 149 -15.48 -4.64 10.73
N ASN A 150 -14.15 -4.61 10.68
CA ASN A 150 -13.24 -5.76 10.64
C ASN A 150 -13.37 -6.66 9.39
N ALA A 151 -14.06 -6.24 8.33
CA ALA A 151 -14.30 -7.10 7.16
C ALA A 151 -13.14 -7.11 6.15
N CYS A 152 -12.50 -5.96 5.93
CA CYS A 152 -11.42 -5.81 4.95
C CYS A 152 -10.13 -5.32 5.58
N THR A 153 -9.86 -5.72 6.82
CA THR A 153 -8.53 -5.54 7.39
C THR A 153 -7.54 -6.24 6.46
N LEU A 154 -6.72 -5.46 5.75
CA LEU A 154 -5.46 -5.97 5.25
C LEU A 154 -4.79 -6.58 6.48
N GLU A 155 -4.61 -7.89 6.47
CA GLU A 155 -3.93 -8.59 7.55
C GLU A 155 -2.47 -8.12 7.49
N ASP A 156 -2.20 -7.02 8.18
CA ASP A 156 -0.85 -6.52 8.37
C ASP A 156 -0.05 -7.70 8.90
N VAL A 157 0.89 -8.17 8.07
CA VAL A 157 1.75 -9.30 8.38
C VAL A 157 2.57 -8.86 9.58
N GLY A 158 2.08 -9.19 10.79
CA GLY A 158 2.64 -8.66 12.02
C GLY A 158 4.14 -8.95 12.09
N PRO A 159 4.91 -8.13 12.81
CA PRO A 159 6.36 -8.32 12.93
C PRO A 159 6.70 -9.74 13.40
N GLY A 160 5.84 -10.37 14.22
CA GLY A 160 5.97 -11.77 14.61
C GLY A 160 5.85 -12.77 13.45
N THR A 161 4.91 -12.55 12.52
CA THR A 161 4.74 -13.37 11.31
C THR A 161 5.92 -13.20 10.36
N ILE A 162 6.43 -11.98 10.21
CA ILE A 162 7.66 -11.71 9.45
C ILE A 162 8.85 -12.47 10.05
N LEU A 163 9.04 -12.42 11.37
CA LEU A 163 10.09 -13.17 12.07
C LEU A 163 9.94 -14.69 11.89
N LEU A 164 8.71 -15.21 11.95
CA LEU A 164 8.42 -16.62 11.70
C LEU A 164 8.77 -17.05 10.28
N ILE A 165 8.41 -16.25 9.27
CA ILE A 165 8.76 -16.51 7.87
C ILE A 165 10.29 -16.56 7.71
N ILE A 166 11.00 -15.58 8.27
CA ILE A 166 12.48 -15.54 8.23
C ILE A 166 13.07 -16.78 8.92
N LEU A 167 12.56 -17.15 10.10
CA LEU A 167 13.02 -18.32 10.84
C LEU A 167 12.80 -19.61 10.04
N CYS A 168 11.62 -19.81 9.46
CA CYS A 168 11.31 -20.96 8.62
C CYS A 168 12.21 -21.04 7.38
N LEU A 169 12.43 -19.92 6.69
CA LEU A 169 13.34 -19.84 5.53
C LEU A 169 14.80 -20.14 5.93
N SER A 170 15.25 -19.64 7.08
CA SER A 170 16.60 -19.90 7.57
C SER A 170 16.79 -21.37 7.98
N ALA A 171 15.80 -21.97 8.65
CA ALA A 171 15.84 -23.37 9.06
C ALA A 171 15.82 -24.30 7.84
N THR A 172 14.94 -24.04 6.86
CA THR A 172 14.90 -24.82 5.61
C THR A 172 16.20 -24.71 4.83
N ALA A 173 16.78 -23.51 4.70
CA ALA A 173 18.09 -23.34 4.08
C ALA A 173 19.18 -24.11 4.83
N TYR A 174 19.19 -24.07 6.16
CA TYR A 174 20.12 -24.82 7.00
C TYR A 174 20.00 -26.34 6.79
N PHE A 175 18.76 -26.86 6.78
CA PHE A 175 18.52 -28.28 6.53
C PHE A 175 18.89 -28.71 5.11
N ILE A 176 18.58 -27.91 4.09
CA ILE A 176 18.93 -28.21 2.70
C ILE A 176 20.45 -28.19 2.51
N LEU A 177 21.13 -27.13 2.98
CA LEU A 177 22.59 -27.04 2.88
C LEU A 177 23.27 -28.15 3.69
N GLY A 178 22.77 -28.45 4.89
CA GLY A 178 23.24 -29.56 5.71
C GLY A 178 23.04 -30.91 5.02
N ALA A 179 21.86 -31.18 4.47
CA ALA A 179 21.57 -32.42 3.76
C ALA A 179 22.40 -32.56 2.45
N CYS A 180 22.62 -31.47 1.73
CA CYS A 180 23.47 -31.46 0.54
C CYS A 180 24.97 -31.65 0.87
N ALA A 181 25.42 -31.22 2.04
CA ALA A 181 26.79 -31.43 2.53
C ALA A 181 27.04 -32.84 3.10
N LEU A 182 25.98 -33.61 3.35
CA LEU A 182 26.06 -34.98 3.86
C LEU A 182 25.85 -35.96 2.70
N ARG A 183 26.94 -36.34 2.01
CA ARG A 183 26.88 -37.40 1.00
C ARG A 183 26.93 -38.78 1.69
N PRO A 184 25.92 -39.65 1.50
CA PRO A 184 25.98 -41.00 2.02
C PRO A 184 26.91 -41.85 1.16
N PHE A 185 27.96 -42.41 1.76
CA PHE A 185 28.85 -43.36 1.10
C PHE A 185 28.55 -44.77 1.60
N ARG A 186 28.33 -45.72 0.68
CA ARG A 186 28.09 -47.13 1.03
C ARG A 186 29.41 -47.87 1.11
N THR A 187 29.79 -48.33 2.30
CA THR A 187 30.91 -49.27 2.45
C THR A 187 30.41 -50.71 2.33
N ARG A 188 31.11 -51.53 1.55
CA ARG A 188 30.69 -52.89 1.13
C ARG A 188 30.49 -53.91 2.27
N ARG A 189 30.77 -53.56 3.53
CA ARG A 189 30.73 -54.48 4.68
C ARG A 189 30.02 -53.97 5.95
N ALA A 190 29.63 -52.69 6.05
CA ALA A 190 29.21 -52.12 7.34
C ALA A 190 28.00 -51.16 7.28
N GLY A 191 27.21 -51.18 6.20
CA GLY A 191 26.02 -50.34 6.08
C GLY A 191 26.30 -48.90 5.60
N VAL A 192 25.26 -48.09 5.53
CA VAL A 192 25.33 -46.68 5.08
C VAL A 192 25.90 -45.83 6.22
N GLN A 193 27.03 -45.17 6.01
CA GLN A 193 27.59 -44.20 6.93
C GLN A 193 27.49 -42.80 6.33
N ILE A 194 27.12 -41.82 7.17
CA ILE A 194 27.03 -40.42 6.82
C ILE A 194 28.27 -39.72 7.39
N ALA A 195 29.14 -39.21 6.52
CA ALA A 195 30.31 -38.43 6.91
C ALA A 195 30.15 -36.99 6.35
N PRO A 196 30.35 -35.94 7.17
CA PRO A 196 30.37 -34.56 6.68
C PRO A 196 31.54 -34.34 5.73
N GLU A 197 31.33 -33.60 4.64
CA GLU A 197 32.37 -33.33 3.65
C GLU A 197 33.43 -32.36 4.21
N ASP A 198 34.71 -32.77 4.24
CA ASP A 198 35.82 -31.98 4.79
C ASP A 198 36.02 -30.63 4.07
N SER A 199 35.55 -30.52 2.82
CA SER A 199 35.64 -29.34 1.94
C SER A 199 34.86 -28.13 2.48
N VAL A 200 33.69 -28.35 3.09
CA VAL A 200 32.78 -27.29 3.56
C VAL A 200 33.34 -26.63 4.82
N TRP A 201 33.89 -27.44 5.74
CA TRP A 201 34.54 -26.96 6.95
C TRP A 201 35.88 -26.29 6.65
N CYS A 202 36.65 -26.83 5.69
CA CYS A 202 37.89 -26.19 5.26
C CYS A 202 37.65 -24.80 4.65
N MET A 203 36.58 -24.59 3.86
CA MET A 203 36.33 -23.31 3.21
C MET A 203 35.97 -22.18 4.20
N LEU A 204 35.16 -22.49 5.23
CA LEU A 204 34.84 -21.53 6.29
C LEU A 204 36.10 -21.22 7.14
N CYS A 205 36.85 -22.24 7.55
CA CYS A 205 38.08 -22.04 8.31
C CYS A 205 39.17 -21.30 7.49
N TYR A 206 39.23 -21.50 6.17
CA TYR A 206 40.17 -20.80 5.30
C TYR A 206 39.84 -19.31 5.17
N GLN A 207 38.55 -18.95 5.03
CA GLN A 207 38.15 -17.53 4.96
C GLN A 207 38.45 -16.75 6.25
N PHE A 208 38.33 -17.39 7.42
CA PHE A 208 38.68 -16.75 8.71
C PHE A 208 40.20 -16.70 8.95
N THR A 209 40.98 -17.63 8.37
CA THR A 209 42.44 -17.66 8.56
C THR A 209 43.22 -16.84 7.52
N ASP A 210 42.70 -16.66 6.31
CA ASP A 210 43.37 -15.91 5.23
C ASP A 210 43.31 -14.39 5.42
N ARG A 211 42.34 -13.89 6.21
CA ARG A 211 42.31 -12.46 6.61
C ARG A 211 43.44 -12.06 7.57
N HIS A 212 44.18 -13.01 8.15
CA HIS A 212 45.11 -12.73 9.24
C HIS A 212 46.58 -13.09 9.01
N ARG A 213 47.02 -13.52 7.82
CA ARG A 213 48.44 -13.81 7.59
C ARG A 213 49.12 -12.83 6.62
N PRO A 214 50.01 -11.94 7.11
CA PRO A 214 50.90 -11.21 6.23
C PRO A 214 51.88 -12.20 5.59
N ARG A 215 51.94 -12.09 4.26
CA ARG A 215 52.75 -12.83 3.29
C ARG A 215 54.20 -13.04 3.77
N ARG A 216 54.50 -14.16 4.46
CA ARG A 216 55.88 -14.57 4.78
C ARG A 216 56.39 -15.58 3.77
N ARG A 217 57.48 -15.19 3.09
CA ARG A 217 58.23 -15.92 2.05
C ARG A 217 58.60 -17.35 2.49
N ARG A 218 58.34 -18.33 1.61
CA ARG A 218 58.88 -19.69 1.68
C ARG A 218 60.36 -19.68 1.27
N HIS A 219 61.23 -20.28 2.07
CA HIS A 219 62.48 -20.87 1.58
C HIS A 219 62.40 -22.38 1.77
N TYR A 220 62.57 -23.09 0.66
CA TYR A 220 62.60 -24.54 0.53
C TYR A 220 64.06 -24.97 0.71
N SER A 221 64.37 -25.88 1.63
CA SER A 221 65.65 -26.60 1.63
C SER A 221 65.38 -28.10 1.64
N ARG A 222 65.51 -28.67 0.44
CA ARG A 222 65.64 -30.09 0.13
C ARG A 222 67.07 -30.54 0.46
N ARG A 223 67.23 -31.62 1.22
CA ARG A 223 68.47 -32.43 1.33
C ARG A 223 68.06 -33.78 1.95
N GLU A 224 67.82 -34.80 1.14
CA GLU A 224 68.77 -35.83 0.63
C GLU A 224 69.24 -36.84 1.68
N ASP A 225 69.21 -38.09 1.23
CA ASP A 225 69.15 -39.36 1.95
C ASP A 225 70.46 -39.84 2.63
N THR A 226 70.36 -41.04 3.20
CA THR A 226 71.35 -42.01 3.75
C THR A 226 71.50 -41.96 5.27
N LEU A 227 71.30 -43.05 6.03
CA LEU A 227 71.52 -44.49 5.82
C LEU A 227 70.38 -45.35 6.38
#